data_AF-A0AAV5CDT6-F1
#
_entry.id   AF-A0AAV5CDT6-F1
#
_cell.length_a   1.000
_cell.length_b   1.000
_cell.length_c   1.000
_cell.angle_alpha   90.00
_cell.angle_beta   90.00
_cell.angle_gamma   90.00
#
_symmetry.space_group_name_H-M   'P 1'
#
loop_
_entity.id
_entity.type
_entity.pdbx_description
1 polymer ?
#
loop_
_entity_poly.entity_id
_entity_poly.type
_entity_poly.pdbx_seq_one_letter_code
_entity_poly.pdbx_strand_id
1 'polypeptide(L)'
;MAGSMQAAEAAGRLSALLSLLALRRILAVLQPLALLLLLPFRWRARPGAVAVSAATAAGDAAAVAASGASSGKKGKSAAAAVVLRVPAGSPMVAARRQASARREVAVRRAREAGREYELIPTPRGETLFTQCWWPHPPSSAIKPRALVVVMHGLNEHSGRYDHLARRLNEIGVKVYGMDWTGHGGSDGLHGYVQSLDHAVSDLKMYLKKVLAENPGLPCFCFGHSTGGGIILKASLDPEVETCISAQPFVFSLPTQS
;
A
#
# COMPACT_ATOMS: atom_id res chain seq x y z
N MET A 1 -53.96 42.91 29.78
CA MET A 1 -52.58 43.31 29.41
C MET A 1 -51.46 42.47 30.08
N ALA A 2 -51.76 41.32 30.71
CA ALA A 2 -50.72 40.49 31.36
C ALA A 2 -50.07 39.44 30.44
N GLY A 3 -50.69 39.07 29.31
CA GLY A 3 -50.20 38.00 28.43
C GLY A 3 -49.04 38.38 27.50
N SER A 4 -48.83 39.67 27.21
CA SER A 4 -47.76 40.13 26.31
C SER A 4 -46.40 40.27 26.98
N MET A 5 -46.33 40.43 28.32
CA MET A 5 -45.06 40.54 29.05
C MET A 5 -44.38 39.19 29.26
N GLN A 6 -45.14 38.09 29.48
CA GLN A 6 -44.56 36.75 29.66
C GLN A 6 -43.94 36.17 28.37
N ALA A 7 -44.48 36.51 27.20
CA ALA A 7 -43.95 36.05 25.92
C ALA A 7 -42.60 36.72 25.56
N ALA A 8 -42.44 38.01 25.89
CA ALA A 8 -41.20 38.75 25.65
C ALA A 8 -40.04 38.24 26.53
N GLU A 9 -40.34 37.87 27.79
CA GLU A 9 -39.35 37.35 28.72
C GLU A 9 -38.86 35.95 28.32
N ALA A 10 -39.75 35.09 27.82
CA ALA A 10 -39.39 33.77 27.31
C ALA A 10 -38.55 33.83 26.03
N ALA A 11 -38.88 34.74 25.11
CA ALA A 11 -38.11 34.95 23.88
C ALA A 11 -36.69 35.47 24.15
N GLY A 12 -36.52 36.37 25.14
CA GLY A 12 -35.21 36.86 25.57
C GLY A 12 -34.32 35.77 26.16
N ARG A 13 -34.89 34.87 26.97
CA ARG A 13 -34.17 33.74 27.59
C ARG A 13 -33.73 32.69 26.56
N LEU A 14 -34.56 32.41 25.55
CA LEU A 14 -34.21 31.48 24.47
C LEU A 14 -33.10 32.03 23.57
N SER A 15 -33.15 33.32 23.23
CA SER A 15 -32.09 33.97 22.44
C SER A 15 -30.75 34.01 23.20
N ALA A 16 -30.78 34.23 24.52
CA ALA A 16 -29.59 34.19 25.37
C ALA A 16 -29.02 32.77 25.52
N LEU A 17 -29.86 31.72 25.58
CA LEU A 17 -29.38 30.34 25.62
C LEU A 17 -28.75 29.90 24.29
N LEU A 18 -29.32 30.32 23.16
CA LEU A 18 -28.75 30.06 21.83
C LEU A 18 -27.42 30.80 21.64
N SER A 19 -27.28 32.02 22.16
CA SER A 19 -26.02 32.77 22.09
C SER A 19 -24.92 32.15 22.95
N LEU A 20 -25.25 31.64 24.14
CA LEU A 20 -24.30 30.93 25.00
C LEU A 20 -23.84 29.60 24.39
N LEU A 21 -24.74 28.86 23.74
CA LEU A 21 -24.37 27.63 23.03
C LEU A 21 -23.51 27.90 21.79
N ALA A 22 -23.78 28.98 21.06
CA ALA A 22 -22.96 29.42 19.94
C ALA A 22 -21.56 29.87 20.41
N LEU A 23 -21.48 30.65 21.48
CA LEU A 23 -20.21 31.09 22.07
C LEU A 23 -19.37 29.91 22.55
N ARG A 24 -20.00 28.89 23.17
CA ARG A 24 -19.32 27.69 23.64
C ARG A 24 -18.75 26.86 22.48
N ARG A 25 -19.44 26.80 21.34
CA ARG A 25 -18.95 26.14 20.11
C ARG A 25 -17.78 26.91 19.48
N ILE A 26 -17.83 28.24 19.46
CA ILE A 26 -16.73 29.08 18.95
C ILE A 26 -15.49 28.90 19.83
N LEU A 27 -15.63 28.95 21.15
CA LEU A 27 -14.53 28.73 22.10
C LEU A 27 -13.92 27.33 21.95
N ALA A 28 -14.73 26.29 21.74
CA ALA A 28 -14.25 24.92 21.52
C ALA A 28 -13.40 24.76 20.24
N VAL A 29 -13.61 25.60 19.21
CA VAL A 29 -12.81 25.61 17.98
C VAL A 29 -11.53 26.44 18.14
N LEU A 30 -11.58 27.54 18.89
CA LEU A 30 -10.42 28.42 19.09
C LEU A 30 -9.38 27.83 20.05
N GLN A 31 -9.80 27.04 21.04
CA GLN A 31 -8.93 26.46 22.05
C GLN A 31 -7.85 25.50 21.50
N PRO A 32 -8.14 24.53 20.61
CA PRO A 32 -7.10 23.69 20.01
C PRO A 32 -6.19 24.48 19.04
N LEU A 33 -6.71 25.53 18.38
CA LEU A 33 -5.95 26.40 17.49
C LEU A 33 -4.90 27.22 18.26
N ALA A 34 -5.26 27.72 19.45
CA ALA A 34 -4.34 28.38 20.36
C ALA A 34 -3.27 27.41 20.91
N LEU A 35 -3.65 26.17 21.23
CA LEU A 35 -2.69 25.13 21.66
C LEU A 35 -1.72 24.75 20.53
N LEU A 36 -2.17 24.76 19.27
CA LEU A 36 -1.31 24.53 18.11
C LEU A 36 -0.27 25.64 17.91
N LEU A 37 -0.64 26.90 18.21
CA LEU A 37 0.24 28.06 18.16
C LEU A 37 1.23 28.12 19.34
N LEU A 38 0.85 27.53 20.48
CA LEU A 38 1.68 27.46 21.69
C LEU A 38 2.58 26.22 21.75
N LEU A 39 2.48 25.28 20.81
CA LEU A 39 3.46 24.21 20.65
C LEU A 39 4.73 24.81 20.03
N PRO A 40 5.82 25.05 20.79
CA PRO A 40 7.05 25.46 20.17
C PRO A 40 7.49 24.31 19.27
N PHE A 41 7.76 24.62 17.99
CA PHE A 41 8.45 23.76 17.04
C PHE A 41 9.78 23.30 17.65
N ARG A 42 9.76 22.23 18.46
CA ARG A 42 10.95 21.54 18.97
C ARG A 42 11.32 20.40 18.04
N TRP A 43 11.39 20.69 16.75
CA TRP A 43 12.23 19.90 15.84
C TRP A 43 13.61 20.55 15.80
N ARG A 44 14.36 20.40 16.90
CA ARG A 44 15.78 20.76 16.92
C ARG A 44 16.55 19.54 16.41
N ALA A 45 17.10 19.67 15.22
CA ALA A 45 18.09 18.76 14.67
C ALA A 45 19.18 18.46 15.70
N ARG A 46 19.55 17.17 15.82
CA ARG A 46 20.82 16.78 16.43
C ARG A 46 21.80 16.41 15.30
N PRO A 47 22.86 17.19 15.06
CA PRO A 47 24.06 16.69 14.44
C PRO A 47 24.91 16.00 15.53
N GLY A 48 25.45 14.83 15.23
CA GLY A 48 26.31 14.13 16.18
C GLY A 48 26.71 12.75 15.68
N ALA A 49 27.75 12.74 14.86
CA ALA A 49 28.47 11.56 14.42
C ALA A 49 28.84 10.67 15.62
N VAL A 50 28.50 9.38 15.54
CA VAL A 50 29.13 8.37 16.37
C VAL A 50 30.44 8.00 15.70
N ALA A 51 31.54 8.48 16.27
CA ALA A 51 32.87 7.99 15.97
C ALA A 51 32.94 6.51 16.36
N VAL A 52 33.12 5.64 15.37
CA VAL A 52 33.50 4.25 15.62
C VAL A 52 35.00 4.25 15.91
N SER A 53 35.32 4.05 17.19
CA SER A 53 36.67 3.85 17.69
C SER A 53 37.30 2.64 17.00
N ALA A 54 38.46 2.85 16.37
CA ALA A 54 39.38 1.81 15.98
C ALA A 54 39.93 1.16 17.25
N ALA A 55 39.44 -0.05 17.56
CA ALA A 55 40.05 -0.94 18.52
C ALA A 55 40.51 -2.20 17.78
N THR A 56 41.82 -2.38 17.83
CA THR A 56 42.59 -3.57 17.51
C THR A 56 41.94 -4.85 18.05
N ALA A 57 41.65 -5.80 17.16
CA ALA A 57 41.54 -7.21 17.50
C ALA A 57 42.33 -8.01 16.48
N ALA A 58 43.52 -8.42 16.91
CA ALA A 58 44.31 -9.48 16.32
C ALA A 58 43.68 -10.85 16.61
N GLY A 59 43.89 -11.82 15.71
CA GLY A 59 43.50 -13.23 15.85
C GLY A 59 42.06 -13.51 15.40
N ASP A 60 41.73 -14.40 14.47
CA ASP A 60 42.43 -15.52 13.88
C ASP A 60 41.96 -15.71 12.43
N ALA A 61 42.88 -15.57 11.47
CA ALA A 61 42.67 -16.01 10.10
C ALA A 61 43.00 -17.51 10.04
N ALA A 62 41.99 -18.36 10.25
CA ALA A 62 42.13 -19.78 9.96
C ALA A 62 42.18 -19.99 8.44
N ALA A 63 43.36 -20.42 7.99
CA ALA A 63 43.66 -20.81 6.63
C ALA A 63 42.67 -21.84 6.08
N VAL A 64 42.12 -21.58 4.89
CA VAL A 64 41.55 -22.62 4.04
C VAL A 64 42.56 -22.90 2.94
N ALA A 65 43.27 -24.01 3.12
CA ALA A 65 44.26 -24.54 2.19
C ALA A 65 43.61 -24.85 0.83
N ALA A 66 44.15 -24.26 -0.22
CA ALA A 66 43.94 -24.72 -1.59
C ALA A 66 45.00 -25.79 -1.89
N SER A 67 44.57 -27.02 -2.17
CA SER A 67 45.41 -28.04 -2.79
C SER A 67 44.59 -28.79 -3.84
N GLY A 68 45.20 -29.02 -5.01
CA GLY A 68 44.66 -29.87 -6.06
C GLY A 68 44.72 -29.27 -7.45
N ALA A 69 45.90 -29.32 -8.08
CA ALA A 69 46.02 -29.19 -9.54
C ALA A 69 45.62 -30.51 -10.21
N SER A 70 44.84 -30.45 -11.30
CA SER A 70 44.77 -31.51 -12.33
C SER A 70 43.96 -31.08 -13.56
N SER A 71 44.69 -30.83 -14.66
CA SER A 71 44.37 -31.07 -16.07
C SER A 71 42.94 -30.90 -16.63
N GLY A 72 42.80 -29.92 -17.55
CA GLY A 72 42.31 -30.15 -18.92
C GLY A 72 40.84 -30.51 -19.18
N LYS A 73 40.02 -29.50 -19.54
CA LYS A 73 39.16 -29.49 -20.76
C LYS A 73 38.44 -28.15 -20.88
N LYS A 74 38.47 -27.54 -22.08
CA LYS A 74 37.63 -26.39 -22.46
C LYS A 74 36.15 -26.80 -22.38
N GLY A 75 35.41 -26.23 -21.44
CA GLY A 75 33.96 -26.36 -21.31
C GLY A 75 33.35 -25.01 -20.94
N LYS A 76 32.27 -24.63 -21.60
CA LYS A 76 31.55 -23.36 -21.44
C LYS A 76 31.25 -23.11 -19.94
N SER A 77 31.76 -22.02 -19.39
CA SER A 77 31.56 -21.63 -17.99
C SER A 77 30.09 -21.23 -17.76
N ALA A 78 29.27 -22.17 -17.28
CA ALA A 78 28.05 -21.82 -16.58
C ALA A 78 28.45 -21.12 -15.28
N ALA A 79 27.95 -19.89 -15.06
CA ALA A 79 28.22 -19.15 -13.83
C ALA A 79 27.79 -20.01 -12.63
N ALA A 80 28.76 -20.44 -11.82
CA ALA A 80 28.49 -21.19 -10.60
C ALA A 80 27.72 -20.30 -9.64
N ALA A 81 26.45 -20.62 -9.38
CA ALA A 81 25.65 -19.92 -8.39
C ALA A 81 26.28 -20.12 -7.00
N VAL A 82 26.85 -19.06 -6.44
CA VAL A 82 27.36 -19.09 -5.06
C VAL A 82 26.16 -19.05 -4.12
N VAL A 83 25.87 -20.17 -3.47
CA VAL A 83 24.82 -20.24 -2.44
C VAL A 83 25.41 -19.76 -1.11
N LEU A 84 25.15 -18.51 -0.75
CA LEU A 84 25.56 -17.97 0.54
C LEU A 84 24.60 -18.46 1.65
N ARG A 85 25.12 -19.16 2.65
CA ARG A 85 24.33 -19.57 3.83
C ARG A 85 24.12 -18.37 4.74
N VAL A 86 22.87 -17.93 4.88
CA VAL A 86 22.50 -16.81 5.76
C VAL A 86 22.06 -17.36 7.13
N PRO A 87 22.58 -16.83 8.25
CA PRO A 87 22.16 -17.26 9.59
C PRO A 87 20.65 -17.08 9.82
N ALA A 88 20.04 -18.05 10.51
CA ALA A 88 18.59 -18.06 10.77
C ALA A 88 18.12 -16.86 11.62
N GLY A 89 19.00 -16.30 12.46
CA GLY A 89 18.72 -15.11 13.28
C GLY A 89 18.99 -13.77 12.58
N SER A 90 19.39 -13.77 11.31
CA SER A 90 19.65 -12.51 10.60
C SER A 90 18.36 -11.70 10.40
N PRO A 91 18.43 -10.35 10.40
CA PRO A 91 17.27 -9.49 10.13
C PRO A 91 16.56 -9.84 8.82
N MET A 92 17.31 -10.27 7.80
CA MET A 92 16.75 -10.68 6.51
C MET A 92 15.87 -11.93 6.63
N VAL A 93 16.30 -12.94 7.39
CA VAL A 93 15.49 -14.16 7.59
C VAL A 93 14.25 -13.85 8.42
N ALA A 94 14.37 -13.00 9.44
CA ALA A 94 13.23 -12.54 10.23
C ALA A 94 12.19 -11.79 9.37
N ALA A 95 12.65 -10.86 8.52
CA ALA A 95 11.78 -10.12 7.60
C ALA A 95 11.06 -11.04 6.61
N ARG A 96 11.76 -12.05 6.05
CA ARG A 96 11.14 -13.06 5.17
C ARG A 96 10.10 -13.91 5.90
N ARG A 97 10.36 -14.32 7.14
CA ARG A 97 9.39 -15.05 7.97
C ARG A 97 8.14 -14.20 8.24
N GLN A 98 8.34 -12.92 8.59
CA GLN A 98 7.23 -12.00 8.80
C GLN A 98 6.41 -11.79 7.52
N ALA A 99 7.05 -11.63 6.37
CA ALA A 99 6.37 -11.54 5.09
C ALA A 99 5.57 -12.80 4.77
N SER A 100 6.13 -13.99 4.99
CA SER A 100 5.42 -15.27 4.82
C SER A 100 4.18 -15.37 5.71
N ALA A 101 4.30 -15.02 6.99
CA ALA A 101 3.16 -15.04 7.90
C ALA A 101 2.05 -14.06 7.49
N ARG A 102 2.41 -12.85 7.05
CA ARG A 102 1.43 -11.88 6.51
C ARG A 102 0.74 -12.43 5.25
N ARG A 103 1.49 -13.08 4.37
CA ARG A 103 0.97 -13.72 3.17
C ARG A 103 -0.02 -14.82 3.48
N GLU A 104 0.30 -15.71 4.41
CA GLU A 104 -0.61 -16.78 4.84
C GLU A 104 -1.95 -16.22 5.34
N VAL A 105 -1.91 -15.12 6.10
CA VAL A 105 -3.12 -14.42 6.53
C VAL A 105 -3.89 -13.82 5.35
N ALA A 106 -3.21 -13.18 4.39
CA ALA A 106 -3.85 -12.62 3.20
C ALA A 106 -4.52 -13.69 2.33
N VAL A 107 -3.82 -14.80 2.08
CA VAL A 107 -4.32 -15.96 1.34
C VAL A 107 -5.53 -16.58 2.04
N ARG A 108 -5.46 -16.78 3.37
CA ARG A 108 -6.58 -17.30 4.14
C ARG A 108 -7.82 -16.41 4.00
N ARG A 109 -7.65 -15.09 4.16
CA ARG A 109 -8.74 -14.11 3.99
C ARG A 109 -9.35 -14.12 2.59
N ALA A 110 -8.53 -14.31 1.54
CA ALA A 110 -9.03 -14.42 0.17
C ALA A 110 -9.86 -15.70 -0.02
N ARG A 111 -9.36 -16.84 0.44
CA ARG A 111 -10.05 -18.14 0.38
C ARG A 111 -11.38 -18.13 1.14
N GLU A 112 -11.37 -17.65 2.39
CA GLU A 112 -12.58 -17.55 3.24
C GLU A 112 -13.66 -16.68 2.61
N ALA A 113 -13.26 -15.66 1.85
CA ALA A 113 -14.18 -14.78 1.14
C ALA A 113 -14.52 -15.24 -0.28
N GLY A 114 -14.03 -16.41 -0.72
CA GLY A 114 -14.26 -16.94 -2.06
C GLY A 114 -13.64 -16.09 -3.18
N ARG A 115 -12.54 -15.37 -2.90
CA ARG A 115 -11.85 -14.53 -3.87
C ARG A 115 -10.73 -15.29 -4.56
N GLU A 116 -10.60 -15.06 -5.86
CA GLU A 116 -9.40 -15.47 -6.61
C GLU A 116 -8.20 -14.66 -6.12
N TYR A 117 -7.04 -15.29 -6.02
CA TYR A 117 -5.80 -14.64 -5.64
C TYR A 117 -4.63 -15.24 -6.40
N GLU A 118 -3.57 -14.46 -6.57
CA GLU A 118 -2.35 -14.87 -7.24
C GLU A 118 -1.11 -14.31 -6.51
N LEU A 119 0.01 -15.01 -6.67
CA LEU A 119 1.31 -14.58 -6.19
C LEU A 119 2.19 -14.30 -7.40
N ILE A 120 2.51 -13.03 -7.64
CA ILE A 120 3.24 -12.58 -8.83
C ILE A 120 4.68 -12.24 -8.43
N PRO A 121 5.70 -12.91 -9.02
CA PRO A 121 7.08 -12.53 -8.80
C PRO A 121 7.42 -11.22 -9.53
N THR A 122 8.20 -10.36 -8.89
CA THR A 122 8.78 -9.16 -9.51
C THR A 122 10.17 -9.47 -10.07
N PRO A 123 10.65 -8.70 -11.06
CA PRO A 123 12.03 -8.79 -11.55
C PRO A 123 13.09 -8.60 -10.44
N ARG A 124 12.71 -8.00 -9.30
CA ARG A 124 13.59 -7.77 -8.15
C ARG A 124 13.65 -8.98 -7.20
N GLY A 125 12.95 -10.07 -7.51
CA GLY A 125 12.91 -11.28 -6.69
C GLY A 125 11.97 -11.21 -5.48
N GLU A 126 11.02 -10.28 -5.50
CA GLU A 126 9.97 -10.14 -4.48
C GLU A 126 8.68 -10.79 -4.98
N THR A 127 7.84 -11.28 -4.10
CA THR A 127 6.51 -11.82 -4.44
C THR A 127 5.42 -10.85 -4.02
N LEU A 128 4.57 -10.47 -4.97
CA LEU A 128 3.40 -9.64 -4.74
C LEU A 128 2.15 -10.49 -4.60
N PHE A 129 1.33 -10.18 -3.60
CA PHE A 129 0.00 -10.75 -3.46
C PHE A 129 -1.00 -9.90 -4.22
N THR A 130 -1.80 -10.55 -5.06
CA THR A 130 -2.90 -9.94 -5.78
C THR A 130 -4.18 -10.74 -5.57
N GLN A 131 -5.32 -10.09 -5.74
CA GLN A 131 -6.62 -10.73 -5.63
C GLN A 131 -7.63 -10.10 -6.56
N CYS A 132 -8.67 -10.87 -6.89
CA CYS A 132 -9.71 -10.49 -7.80
C CYS A 132 -11.09 -10.74 -7.18
N TRP A 133 -11.98 -9.77 -7.38
CA TRP A 133 -13.40 -9.88 -7.07
C TRP A 133 -14.17 -9.97 -8.37
N TRP A 134 -14.76 -11.14 -8.60
CA TRP A 134 -15.72 -11.37 -9.66
C TRP A 134 -16.65 -12.51 -9.22
N PRO A 135 -17.92 -12.24 -8.90
CA PRO A 135 -18.81 -13.25 -8.31
C PRO A 135 -19.36 -14.23 -9.36
N HIS A 136 -18.89 -14.16 -10.61
CA HIS A 136 -19.37 -14.98 -11.69
C HIS A 136 -18.26 -15.92 -12.18
N PRO A 137 -18.51 -17.25 -12.20
CA PRO A 137 -17.50 -18.19 -12.67
C PRO A 137 -17.19 -17.98 -14.16
N PRO A 138 -16.04 -18.48 -14.66
CA PRO A 138 -15.70 -18.39 -16.08
C PRO A 138 -16.77 -18.95 -17.03
N SER A 139 -17.54 -19.94 -16.55
CA SER A 139 -18.65 -20.59 -17.27
C SER A 139 -19.93 -19.75 -17.33
N SER A 140 -20.02 -18.65 -16.59
CA SER A 140 -21.19 -17.78 -16.60
C SER A 140 -21.33 -17.02 -17.92
N ALA A 141 -22.59 -16.78 -18.31
CA ALA A 141 -22.92 -15.91 -19.44
C ALA A 141 -22.67 -14.41 -19.13
N ILE A 142 -22.52 -14.05 -17.86
CA ILE A 142 -22.29 -12.67 -17.43
C ILE A 142 -20.83 -12.32 -17.65
N LYS A 143 -20.58 -11.33 -18.51
CA LYS A 143 -19.24 -10.81 -18.80
C LYS A 143 -19.04 -9.44 -18.12
N PRO A 144 -17.83 -9.15 -17.61
CA PRO A 144 -17.55 -7.84 -17.06
C PRO A 144 -17.60 -6.78 -18.14
N ARG A 145 -18.12 -5.61 -17.79
CA ARG A 145 -18.25 -4.43 -18.68
C ARG A 145 -17.07 -3.49 -18.58
N ALA A 146 -16.35 -3.53 -17.46
CA ALA A 146 -15.16 -2.74 -17.18
C ALA A 146 -14.32 -3.41 -16.09
N LEU A 147 -13.10 -2.93 -15.92
CA LEU A 147 -12.14 -3.37 -14.91
C LEU A 147 -11.80 -2.20 -13.97
N VAL A 148 -11.59 -2.48 -12.70
CA VAL A 148 -11.01 -1.52 -11.75
C VAL A 148 -9.81 -2.16 -11.06
N VAL A 149 -8.64 -1.53 -11.15
CA VAL A 149 -7.44 -1.92 -10.38
C VAL A 149 -7.31 -1.01 -9.16
N VAL A 150 -7.35 -1.62 -7.99
CA VAL A 150 -7.26 -0.94 -6.69
C VAL A 150 -5.83 -0.93 -6.18
N MET A 151 -5.31 0.26 -5.88
CA MET A 151 -4.03 0.48 -5.23
C MET A 151 -4.23 1.09 -3.83
N HIS A 152 -3.84 0.35 -2.79
CA HIS A 152 -4.05 0.75 -1.40
C HIS A 152 -3.02 1.78 -0.91
N GLY A 153 -3.33 2.47 0.19
CA GLY A 153 -2.44 3.44 0.85
C GLY A 153 -1.28 2.83 1.65
N LEU A 154 -0.42 3.68 2.19
CA LEU A 154 0.66 3.24 3.10
C LEU A 154 0.08 2.55 4.34
N ASN A 155 0.73 1.46 4.79
CA ASN A 155 0.33 0.67 5.96
C ASN A 155 -1.09 0.04 5.87
N GLU A 156 -1.59 -0.16 4.64
CA GLU A 156 -2.86 -0.84 4.36
C GLU A 156 -2.64 -2.18 3.61
N HIS A 157 -3.72 -2.74 3.06
CA HIS A 157 -3.70 -3.87 2.13
C HIS A 157 -4.97 -3.86 1.27
N SER A 158 -4.93 -4.47 0.08
CA SER A 158 -6.02 -4.54 -0.90
C SER A 158 -7.31 -5.16 -0.33
N GLY A 159 -7.21 -6.07 0.64
CA GLY A 159 -8.38 -6.67 1.29
C GLY A 159 -9.30 -5.67 2.02
N ARG A 160 -8.84 -4.45 2.31
CA ARG A 160 -9.68 -3.39 2.91
C ARG A 160 -10.77 -2.88 1.97
N TYR A 161 -10.64 -3.13 0.66
CA TYR A 161 -11.55 -2.63 -0.36
C TYR A 161 -12.65 -3.63 -0.75
N ASP A 162 -12.88 -4.67 0.06
CA ASP A 162 -13.88 -5.72 -0.22
C ASP A 162 -15.29 -5.13 -0.46
N HIS A 163 -15.69 -4.17 0.38
CA HIS A 163 -16.98 -3.50 0.23
C HIS A 163 -17.09 -2.71 -1.09
N LEU A 164 -16.04 -1.94 -1.43
CA LEU A 164 -15.97 -1.20 -2.70
C LEU A 164 -16.05 -2.17 -3.88
N ALA A 165 -15.29 -3.26 -3.84
CA ALA A 165 -15.24 -4.25 -4.90
C ALA A 165 -16.60 -4.93 -5.11
N ARG A 166 -17.32 -5.28 -4.03
CA ARG A 166 -18.68 -5.83 -4.12
C ARG A 166 -19.66 -4.86 -4.77
N ARG A 167 -19.63 -3.58 -4.40
CA ARG A 167 -20.48 -2.55 -5.02
C ARG A 167 -20.19 -2.35 -6.51
N LEU A 168 -18.92 -2.45 -6.91
CA LEU A 168 -18.54 -2.39 -8.32
C LEU A 168 -18.98 -3.66 -9.08
N ASN A 169 -18.92 -4.83 -8.45
CA ASN A 169 -19.42 -6.07 -9.06
C ASN A 169 -20.93 -6.00 -9.35
N GLU A 170 -21.73 -5.36 -8.47
CA GLU A 170 -23.18 -5.17 -8.66
C GLU A 170 -23.52 -4.43 -9.97
N ILE A 171 -22.61 -3.58 -10.46
CA ILE A 171 -22.76 -2.84 -11.72
C ILE A 171 -21.95 -3.47 -12.88
N GLY A 172 -21.50 -4.72 -12.73
CA GLY A 172 -20.82 -5.50 -13.77
C GLY A 172 -19.35 -5.13 -13.98
N VAL A 173 -18.68 -4.56 -12.98
CA VAL A 173 -17.25 -4.24 -13.03
C VAL A 173 -16.45 -5.32 -12.32
N LYS A 174 -15.42 -5.87 -12.98
CA LYS A 174 -14.48 -6.82 -12.38
C LYS A 174 -13.37 -6.05 -11.67
N VAL A 175 -13.12 -6.37 -10.41
CA VAL A 175 -12.17 -5.61 -9.58
C VAL A 175 -10.93 -6.43 -9.27
N TYR A 176 -9.78 -5.81 -9.42
CA TYR A 176 -8.47 -6.35 -9.09
C TYR A 176 -7.84 -5.53 -7.99
N GLY A 177 -7.13 -6.18 -7.07
CA GLY A 177 -6.40 -5.54 -6.00
C GLY A 177 -4.99 -6.10 -5.91
N MET A 178 -4.05 -5.23 -5.56
CA MET A 178 -2.64 -5.56 -5.46
C MET A 178 -2.11 -5.04 -4.12
N ASP A 179 -1.39 -5.90 -3.42
CA ASP A 179 -0.56 -5.49 -2.29
C ASP A 179 0.83 -5.15 -2.83
N TRP A 180 1.33 -3.95 -2.60
CA TRP A 180 2.68 -3.56 -3.03
C TRP A 180 3.72 -3.94 -1.97
N THR A 181 4.99 -4.01 -2.37
CA THR A 181 6.10 -4.43 -1.51
C THR A 181 6.05 -3.73 -0.15
N GLY A 182 6.27 -4.51 0.91
CA GLY A 182 6.22 -4.09 2.32
C GLY A 182 4.82 -4.13 2.94
N HIS A 183 3.79 -4.46 2.18
CA HIS A 183 2.40 -4.37 2.62
C HIS A 183 1.61 -5.66 2.39
N GLY A 184 0.48 -5.78 3.10
CA GLY A 184 -0.47 -6.89 2.95
C GLY A 184 0.18 -8.27 2.88
N GLY A 185 -0.16 -9.07 1.87
CA GLY A 185 0.41 -10.39 1.60
C GLY A 185 1.72 -10.40 0.77
N SER A 186 2.24 -9.22 0.44
CA SER A 186 3.44 -9.08 -0.38
C SER A 186 4.72 -9.14 0.44
N ASP A 187 5.81 -9.55 -0.23
CA ASP A 187 7.17 -9.55 0.31
C ASP A 187 7.63 -8.15 0.73
N GLY A 188 8.79 -8.09 1.38
CA GLY A 188 9.39 -6.85 1.87
C GLY A 188 9.22 -6.67 3.38
N LEU A 189 10.01 -5.74 3.93
CA LEU A 189 9.93 -5.36 5.33
C LEU A 189 8.64 -4.57 5.56
N HIS A 190 7.90 -4.90 6.63
CA HIS A 190 6.58 -4.34 6.87
C HIS A 190 6.62 -2.81 6.98
N GLY A 191 5.84 -2.13 6.13
CA GLY A 191 5.74 -0.67 6.07
C GLY A 191 6.96 0.03 5.46
N TYR A 192 8.01 -0.71 5.06
CA TYR A 192 9.20 -0.13 4.46
C TYR A 192 9.00 0.09 2.96
N VAL A 193 9.13 1.35 2.54
CA VAL A 193 9.06 1.76 1.14
C VAL A 193 10.46 2.13 0.67
N GLN A 194 11.11 1.24 -0.09
CA GLN A 194 12.42 1.52 -0.64
C GLN A 194 12.36 2.61 -1.71
N SER A 195 11.39 2.53 -2.61
CA SER A 195 11.16 3.51 -3.66
C SER A 195 9.72 3.42 -4.17
N LEU A 196 9.09 4.57 -4.39
CA LEU A 196 7.80 4.63 -5.08
C LEU A 196 7.91 4.25 -6.57
N ASP A 197 9.09 4.38 -7.18
CA ASP A 197 9.32 3.90 -8.56
C ASP A 197 9.19 2.38 -8.68
N HIS A 198 9.59 1.64 -7.64
CA HIS A 198 9.38 0.19 -7.61
C HIS A 198 7.88 -0.13 -7.59
N ALA A 199 7.10 0.59 -6.78
CA ALA A 199 5.66 0.42 -6.72
C ALA A 199 4.97 0.78 -8.05
N VAL A 200 5.43 1.85 -8.73
CA VAL A 200 4.97 2.20 -10.08
C VAL A 200 5.32 1.08 -11.06
N SER A 201 6.56 0.61 -11.10
CA SER A 201 7.00 -0.48 -11.99
C SER A 201 6.17 -1.76 -11.79
N ASP A 202 5.87 -2.10 -10.55
CA ASP A 202 5.05 -3.27 -10.22
C ASP A 202 3.59 -3.07 -10.65
N LEU A 203 3.03 -1.87 -10.43
CA LEU A 203 1.69 -1.53 -10.90
C LEU A 203 1.61 -1.63 -12.43
N LYS A 204 2.63 -1.15 -13.15
CA LYS A 204 2.71 -1.26 -14.62
C LYS A 204 2.70 -2.71 -15.09
N MET A 205 3.52 -3.55 -14.46
CA MET A 205 3.56 -4.99 -14.74
C MET A 205 2.21 -5.64 -14.48
N TYR A 206 1.57 -5.30 -13.36
CA TYR A 206 0.28 -5.87 -13.00
C TYR A 206 -0.84 -5.42 -13.95
N LEU A 207 -0.88 -4.15 -14.33
CA LEU A 207 -1.83 -3.62 -15.31
C LEU A 207 -1.71 -4.33 -16.66
N LYS A 208 -0.49 -4.54 -17.16
CA LYS A 208 -0.26 -5.28 -18.42
C LYS A 208 -0.85 -6.70 -18.35
N LYS A 209 -0.67 -7.40 -17.23
CA LYS A 209 -1.26 -8.73 -17.01
C LYS A 209 -2.79 -8.69 -16.96
N VAL A 210 -3.37 -7.78 -16.17
CA VAL A 210 -4.82 -7.60 -16.07
C VAL A 210 -5.43 -7.31 -17.44
N LEU A 211 -4.83 -6.44 -18.25
CA LEU A 211 -5.32 -6.14 -19.59
C LEU A 211 -5.19 -7.33 -20.55
N ALA A 212 -4.09 -8.09 -20.48
CA ALA A 212 -3.90 -9.28 -21.30
C ALA A 212 -4.94 -10.38 -21.00
N GLU A 213 -5.36 -10.52 -19.74
CA GLU A 213 -6.41 -11.46 -19.32
C GLU A 213 -7.83 -10.99 -19.67
N ASN A 214 -8.00 -9.71 -19.98
CA ASN A 214 -9.31 -9.07 -20.17
C ASN A 214 -9.30 -8.19 -21.44
N PRO A 215 -9.03 -8.77 -22.62
CA PRO A 215 -8.81 -8.01 -23.84
C PRO A 215 -10.06 -7.19 -24.22
N GLY A 216 -9.83 -5.92 -24.57
CA GLY A 216 -10.87 -5.00 -25.06
C GLY A 216 -11.77 -4.38 -24.00
N LEU A 217 -11.59 -4.70 -22.71
CA LEU A 217 -12.38 -4.08 -21.64
C LEU A 217 -11.78 -2.75 -21.18
N PRO A 218 -12.61 -1.72 -20.94
CA PRO A 218 -12.15 -0.46 -20.36
C PRO A 218 -11.63 -0.72 -18.95
N CYS A 219 -10.45 -0.17 -18.63
CA CYS A 219 -9.77 -0.37 -17.35
C CYS A 219 -9.54 0.96 -16.64
N PHE A 220 -9.97 1.02 -15.39
CA PHE A 220 -9.85 2.17 -14.50
C PHE A 220 -8.91 1.83 -13.35
N CYS A 221 -8.24 2.83 -12.77
CA CYS A 221 -7.50 2.66 -11.52
C CYS A 221 -8.15 3.46 -10.40
N PHE A 222 -8.20 2.87 -9.21
CA PHE A 222 -8.67 3.51 -7.99
C PHE A 222 -7.54 3.48 -6.95
N GLY A 223 -7.16 4.65 -6.44
CA GLY A 223 -6.08 4.78 -5.47
C GLY A 223 -6.48 5.60 -4.25
N HIS A 224 -6.16 5.10 -3.06
CA HIS A 224 -6.32 5.83 -1.81
C HIS A 224 -4.96 6.34 -1.31
N SER A 225 -4.89 7.62 -0.89
CA SER A 225 -3.68 8.21 -0.29
C SER A 225 -2.43 7.95 -1.14
N THR A 226 -1.40 7.28 -0.60
CA THR A 226 -0.18 6.88 -1.31
C THR A 226 -0.47 6.06 -2.56
N GLY A 227 -1.50 5.20 -2.56
CA GLY A 227 -1.91 4.44 -3.74
C GLY A 227 -2.41 5.33 -4.88
N GLY A 228 -3.10 6.43 -4.55
CA GLY A 228 -3.48 7.46 -5.51
C GLY A 228 -2.26 8.18 -6.08
N GLY A 229 -1.28 8.51 -5.24
CA GLY A 229 -0.01 9.09 -5.68
C GLY A 229 0.79 8.17 -6.60
N ILE A 230 0.80 6.86 -6.35
CA ILE A 230 1.46 5.87 -7.21
C ILE A 230 0.75 5.78 -8.56
N ILE A 231 -0.57 5.74 -8.58
CA ILE A 231 -1.36 5.74 -9.83
C ILE A 231 -1.12 7.03 -10.62
N LEU A 232 -1.13 8.20 -9.95
CA LEU A 232 -0.86 9.47 -10.61
C LEU A 232 0.54 9.47 -11.23
N LYS A 233 1.55 9.04 -10.48
CA LYS A 233 2.92 8.94 -11.00
C LYS A 233 3.01 7.98 -12.18
N ALA A 234 2.33 6.83 -12.11
CA ALA A 234 2.26 5.87 -13.20
C ALA A 234 1.57 6.49 -14.44
N SER A 235 0.51 7.28 -14.27
CA SER A 235 -0.22 7.89 -15.40
C SER A 235 0.59 8.92 -16.18
N LEU A 236 1.66 9.46 -15.58
CA LEU A 236 2.59 10.39 -16.23
C LEU A 236 3.74 9.67 -16.97
N ASP A 237 3.79 8.33 -16.90
CA ASP A 237 4.77 7.51 -17.61
C ASP A 237 4.22 7.14 -19.01
N PRO A 238 4.94 7.47 -20.10
CA PRO A 238 4.48 7.21 -21.47
C PRO A 238 4.14 5.73 -21.77
N GLU A 239 4.81 4.78 -21.10
CA GLU A 239 4.49 3.35 -21.26
C GLU A 239 3.13 2.96 -20.65
N VAL A 240 2.64 3.76 -19.70
CA VAL A 240 1.35 3.56 -19.05
C VAL A 240 0.26 4.29 -19.81
N GLU A 241 0.57 5.48 -20.31
CA GLU A 241 -0.30 6.24 -21.19
C GLU A 241 -0.74 5.39 -22.39
N THR A 242 0.19 4.67 -23.03
CA THR A 242 -0.12 3.74 -24.14
C THR A 242 -0.96 2.53 -23.72
N CYS A 243 -0.81 2.04 -22.49
CA CYS A 243 -1.62 0.93 -21.96
C CYS A 243 -3.03 1.37 -21.54
N ILE A 244 -3.24 2.67 -21.24
CA ILE A 244 -4.45 3.22 -20.59
C ILE A 244 -5.13 4.30 -21.44
N SER A 245 -4.64 4.56 -22.66
CA SER A 245 -4.99 5.65 -23.60
C SER A 245 -6.48 5.86 -23.92
N ALA A 246 -7.41 5.09 -23.34
CA ALA A 246 -8.84 5.22 -23.61
C ALA A 246 -9.73 5.54 -22.40
N GLN A 247 -9.26 5.59 -21.13
CA GLN A 247 -10.20 5.65 -19.97
C GLN A 247 -9.72 6.53 -18.80
N PRO A 248 -10.63 7.28 -18.13
CA PRO A 248 -10.28 8.23 -17.08
C PRO A 248 -9.85 7.55 -15.77
N PHE A 249 -8.86 8.14 -15.09
CA PHE A 249 -8.48 7.75 -13.72
C PHE A 249 -9.46 8.34 -12.71
N VAL A 250 -9.96 7.52 -11.77
CA VAL A 250 -10.80 8.01 -10.66
C VAL A 250 -9.96 8.11 -9.40
N PHE A 251 -9.67 9.35 -8.99
CA PHE A 251 -8.96 9.66 -7.76
C PHE A 251 -9.95 9.95 -6.62
N SER A 252 -9.73 9.34 -5.46
CA SER A 252 -10.47 9.69 -4.24
C SER A 252 -9.48 10.06 -3.14
N LEU A 253 -9.49 11.33 -2.74
CA LEU A 253 -8.86 11.78 -1.50
C LEU A 253 -9.77 11.40 -0.33
N PRO A 254 -9.20 11.09 0.85
CA PRO A 254 -10.01 10.66 1.99
C PRO A 254 -11.02 11.73 2.38
N THR A 255 -12.31 11.45 2.21
CA THR A 255 -13.35 12.11 2.99
C THR A 255 -13.35 11.48 4.36
N GLN A 256 -12.95 12.24 5.38
CA GLN A 256 -13.09 11.84 6.77
C GLN A 256 -14.58 11.54 7.03
N SER A 257 -14.88 10.31 7.44
CA SER A 257 -16.18 9.88 7.93
C SER A 257 -16.35 10.25 9.40
#